data_AF-A0AAU1C2T6-F1
#
_entry.id   AF-A0AAU1C2T6-F1
#
_cell.length_a   1.000
_cell.length_b   1.000
_cell.length_c   1.000
_cell.angle_alpha   90.00
_cell.angle_beta   90.00
_cell.angle_gamma   90.00
#
_symmetry.space_group_name_H-M   'P 1'
#
loop_
_entity.id
_entity.type
_entity.pdbx_description
1 polymer ?
#
loop_
_entity_poly.entity_id
_entity_poly.type
_entity_poly.pdbx_seq_one_letter_code
_entity_poly.pdbx_strand_id
1 'polypeptide(L)'
;MFAHSDRLPTGTPLPSGHATATPWGLRRMAPYPAFVPGHARTVLDPATQTARYFDADGQPVMMPGHGTSTGTNPSTGTSPDGNGTTQDSDTGNDTDQ
;
A
#
# COMPACT_ATOMS: atom_id res chain seq x y z
N MET A 1 -14.02 -40.45 -0.95
CA MET A 1 -12.73 -40.91 -1.49
C MET A 1 -12.38 -39.98 -2.64
N PHE A 2 -11.31 -39.19 -2.55
CA PHE A 2 -10.98 -38.22 -3.60
C PHE A 2 -10.23 -38.94 -4.73
N ALA A 3 -10.82 -38.96 -5.93
CA ALA A 3 -10.13 -39.45 -7.11
C ALA A 3 -8.90 -38.58 -7.40
N HIS A 4 -7.77 -39.20 -7.77
CA HIS A 4 -6.51 -38.56 -8.20
C HIS A 4 -5.54 -38.09 -7.11
N SER A 5 -5.70 -38.53 -5.86
CA SER A 5 -4.75 -38.24 -4.77
C SER A 5 -3.33 -38.79 -5.02
N ASP A 6 -3.19 -39.76 -5.93
CA ASP A 6 -1.94 -40.34 -6.40
C ASP A 6 -1.10 -39.41 -7.29
N ARG A 7 -1.65 -38.27 -7.73
CA ARG A 7 -0.96 -37.30 -8.61
C ARG A 7 -0.30 -36.14 -7.87
N LEU A 8 -0.35 -36.13 -6.54
CA LEU A 8 0.37 -35.14 -5.76
C LEU A 8 1.87 -35.52 -5.75
N PRO A 9 2.77 -34.67 -6.24
CA PRO A 9 4.19 -34.96 -6.22
C PRO A 9 4.66 -35.06 -4.75
N THR A 10 4.97 -36.28 -4.30
CA THR A 10 5.45 -36.59 -2.94
C THR A 10 6.97 -36.49 -2.79
N GLY A 11 7.68 -36.11 -3.85
CA GLY A 11 9.12 -35.93 -3.82
C GLY A 11 9.53 -34.56 -3.28
N THR A 12 10.64 -34.51 -2.56
CA THR A 12 11.39 -33.28 -2.33
C THR A 12 11.70 -32.65 -3.70
N PRO A 13 11.35 -31.39 -3.96
CA PRO A 13 11.76 -30.73 -5.20
C PRO A 13 13.27 -30.56 -5.15
N LEU A 14 14.00 -31.56 -5.66
CA LEU A 14 15.41 -31.41 -5.98
C LEU A 14 15.47 -30.37 -7.11
N PRO A 15 16.31 -29.34 -7.01
CA PRO A 15 16.50 -28.43 -8.12
C PRO A 15 17.08 -29.28 -9.27
N SER A 16 16.31 -29.47 -10.34
CA SER A 16 16.58 -30.39 -11.45
C SER A 16 17.77 -29.95 -12.32
N GLY A 17 18.73 -29.20 -11.79
CA GLY A 17 19.82 -28.56 -12.53
C GLY A 17 19.37 -27.43 -13.47
N HIS A 18 18.06 -27.19 -13.60
CA HIS A 18 17.50 -26.14 -14.45
C HIS A 18 17.30 -24.85 -13.66
N ALA A 19 17.79 -23.75 -14.22
CA ALA A 19 17.53 -22.42 -13.67
C ALA A 19 16.04 -22.10 -13.79
N THR A 20 15.35 -22.01 -12.65
CA THR A 20 13.97 -21.52 -12.61
C THR A 20 13.99 -20.01 -12.87
N ALA A 21 13.34 -19.59 -13.96
CA ALA A 21 13.18 -18.18 -14.26
C ALA A 21 12.45 -17.49 -13.10
N THR A 22 12.89 -16.27 -12.75
CA THR A 22 12.22 -15.47 -11.73
C THR A 22 10.74 -15.31 -12.10
N PRO A 23 9.80 -15.58 -11.17
CA PRO A 23 8.37 -15.45 -11.43
C PRO A 23 8.00 -14.09 -11.99
N TRP A 24 7.03 -14.06 -12.90
CA TRP A 24 6.64 -12.85 -13.64
C TRP A 24 6.35 -11.64 -12.72
N GLY A 25 5.74 -11.89 -11.55
CA GLY A 25 5.40 -10.85 -10.59
C GLY A 25 6.63 -10.24 -9.93
N LEU A 26 7.57 -11.08 -9.48
CA LEU A 26 8.84 -10.63 -8.88
C LEU A 26 9.70 -9.83 -9.86
N ARG A 27 9.63 -10.16 -11.16
CA ARG A 27 10.33 -9.40 -12.21
C ARG A 27 9.77 -8.00 -12.45
N ARG A 28 8.55 -7.72 -11.97
CA ARG A 28 7.88 -6.41 -12.09
C ARG A 28 7.82 -5.64 -10.78
N MET A 29 8.27 -6.23 -9.68
CA MET A 29 8.42 -5.53 -8.41
C MET A 29 9.62 -4.59 -8.49
N ALA A 30 9.40 -3.33 -8.19
CA ALA A 30 10.47 -2.41 -7.84
C ALA A 30 10.70 -2.49 -6.32
N PRO A 31 11.93 -2.24 -5.84
CA PRO A 31 12.15 -1.98 -4.43
C PRO A 31 11.19 -0.89 -3.95
N TYR A 32 10.58 -1.11 -2.78
CA TYR A 32 9.83 -0.04 -2.15
C TYR A 32 10.78 1.15 -1.94
N PRO A 33 10.38 2.38 -2.32
CA PRO A 33 11.25 3.53 -2.14
C PRO A 33 11.70 3.63 -0.69
N ALA A 34 13.01 3.72 -0.48
CA ALA A 34 13.53 4.00 0.85
C ALA A 34 13.14 5.42 1.22
N PHE A 35 12.08 5.58 2.01
CA PHE A 35 11.70 6.87 2.54
C PHE A 35 12.65 7.20 3.70
N VAL A 36 13.58 8.12 3.47
CA VAL A 36 14.31 8.76 4.55
C VAL A 36 13.42 9.89 5.05
N PRO A 37 12.83 9.80 6.25
CA PRO A 37 12.09 10.93 6.80
C PRO A 37 13.03 12.14 6.86
N GLY A 38 12.53 13.33 6.52
CA GLY A 38 13.30 14.58 6.57
C GLY A 38 13.72 15.02 7.98
N HIS A 39 13.53 14.17 8.99
CA HIS A 39 13.91 14.39 10.39
C HIS A 39 14.58 13.13 10.95
N ALA A 40 15.53 13.31 11.85
CA ALA A 40 16.24 12.23 12.54
C ALA A 40 15.61 11.87 13.90
N ARG A 41 14.95 12.85 14.54
CA ARG A 41 14.32 12.67 15.86
C ARG A 41 13.02 13.44 15.96
N THR A 42 12.04 12.85 16.64
CA THR A 42 10.78 13.49 16.99
C THR A 42 10.56 13.45 18.49
N VAL A 43 10.10 14.56 19.06
CA VAL A 43 9.79 14.69 20.50
C VAL A 43 8.40 15.29 20.66
N LEU A 44 7.65 14.83 21.66
CA LEU A 44 6.37 15.42 22.02
C LEU A 44 6.59 16.69 22.86
N ASP A 45 6.02 17.80 22.43
CA ASP A 45 5.95 19.02 23.23
C ASP A 45 4.95 18.80 24.39
N PRO A 46 5.38 18.87 25.66
CA PRO A 46 4.50 18.59 26.78
C PRO A 46 3.38 19.64 26.95
N ALA A 47 3.57 20.87 26.48
CA ALA A 47 2.58 21.94 26.63
C ALA A 47 1.50 21.87 25.56
N THR A 48 1.90 21.68 24.30
CA THR A 48 0.97 21.66 23.16
C THR A 48 0.50 20.27 22.77
N GLN A 49 1.17 19.22 23.26
CA GLN A 49 0.97 17.84 22.84
C GLN A 49 1.15 17.65 21.31
N THR A 50 2.03 18.47 20.71
CA THR A 50 2.37 18.38 19.28
C THR A 50 3.78 17.84 19.08
N ALA A 51 4.03 17.24 17.92
CA ALA A 51 5.36 16.76 17.55
C ALA A 51 6.30 17.91 17.19
N ARG A 52 7.53 17.88 17.70
CA ARG A 52 8.67 18.69 17.27
C ARG A 52 9.70 17.79 16.61
N TYR A 53 10.14 18.17 15.42
CA TYR A 53 11.06 17.40 14.59
C TYR A 53 12.45 18.03 14.60
N PHE A 54 13.49 17.20 14.58
CA PHE A 54 14.87 17.61 14.59
C PHE A 54 15.67 16.88 13.51
N ASP A 55 16.61 17.57 12.87
CA ASP A 55 17.60 16.95 11.98
C ASP A 55 18.66 16.16 12.76
N ALA A 56 19.62 15.60 12.03
CA ALA A 56 20.71 14.81 12.62
C ALA A 56 21.64 15.64 13.52
N ASP A 57 21.72 16.96 13.30
CA ASP A 57 22.50 17.90 14.10
C ASP A 57 21.70 18.45 15.30
N GLY A 58 20.43 18.05 15.44
CA GLY A 58 19.53 18.45 16.50
C GLY A 58 18.87 19.82 16.28
N GLN A 59 18.93 20.38 15.08
CA GLN A 59 18.22 21.62 14.75
C GLN A 59 16.74 21.34 14.46
N PRO A 60 15.82 22.23 14.91
CA PRO A 60 14.40 22.09 14.59
C PRO A 60 14.16 22.14 13.08
N VAL A 61 13.39 21.19 12.57
CA VAL A 61 12.97 21.15 11.16
C VAL A 61 11.45 21.06 11.05
N MET A 62 10.91 21.54 9.93
CA MET A 62 9.50 21.33 9.60
C MET A 62 9.30 19.91 9.08
N MET A 63 8.18 19.28 9.45
CA MET A 63 7.78 18.04 8.81
C MET A 63 7.57 18.30 7.31
N PRO A 64 8.05 17.42 6.42
CA PRO A 64 7.63 17.46 5.03
C PRO A 64 6.10 17.45 4.96
N GLY A 65 5.52 18.22 4.03
CA GLY A 65 4.08 18.25 3.84
C GLY A 65 3.53 16.83 3.67
N HIS A 66 2.41 16.54 4.34
CA HIS A 66 1.68 15.31 4.07
C HIS A 66 0.86 15.52 2.80
N GLY A 67 1.06 14.65 1.81
CA GLY A 67 0.13 14.53 0.70
C GLY A 67 -1.22 14.03 1.23
N THR A 68 -2.25 14.85 1.15
CA THR A 68 -3.62 14.39 1.38
C THR A 68 -4.24 14.12 0.02
N SER A 69 -4.59 12.87 -0.30
CA SER A 69 -5.50 12.59 -1.43
C SER A 69 -6.78 13.39 -1.25
N THR A 70 -7.32 13.92 -2.34
CA THR A 70 -8.65 14.52 -2.35
C THR A 70 -9.67 13.42 -2.63
N GLY A 71 -10.49 13.13 -1.63
CA GLY A 71 -11.61 12.19 -1.81
C GLY A 71 -12.69 12.82 -2.69
N THR A 72 -12.96 12.23 -3.85
CA THR A 72 -14.13 12.57 -4.65
C THR A 72 -15.25 11.60 -4.29
N ASN A 73 -16.28 12.10 -3.60
CA ASN A 73 -17.45 11.30 -3.27
C ASN A 73 -18.65 11.74 -4.12
N PRO A 74 -19.00 11.00 -5.18
CA PRO A 74 -20.21 11.28 -5.95
C PRO A 74 -21.49 10.98 -5.14
N SER A 75 -22.62 11.56 -5.53
CA SER A 75 -23.89 11.36 -4.81
C SER A 75 -24.38 9.92 -4.92
N THR A 76 -24.61 9.24 -3.79
CA THR A 76 -25.25 7.92 -3.76
C THR A 76 -26.72 8.03 -4.15
N GLY A 77 -27.15 7.30 -5.19
CA GLY A 77 -28.54 7.18 -5.60
C GLY A 77 -29.10 5.78 -5.27
N THR A 78 -30.17 5.70 -4.48
CA THR A 78 -30.90 4.43 -4.24
C THR A 78 -32.20 4.41 -5.04
N SER A 79 -32.32 3.52 -6.02
CA SER A 79 -33.58 3.25 -6.73
C SER A 79 -34.40 2.19 -5.97
N PRO A 80 -35.70 2.42 -5.68
CA PRO A 80 -36.59 1.45 -5.02
C PRO A 80 -36.78 0.13 -5.79
N ASP A 81 -36.52 0.17 -7.08
CA ASP A 81 -36.89 -0.80 -8.09
C ASP A 81 -35.69 -1.53 -8.72
N GLY A 82 -34.47 -1.22 -8.25
CA GLY A 82 -33.25 -1.93 -8.67
C GLY A 82 -32.94 -1.81 -10.16
N ASN A 83 -33.57 -0.87 -10.87
CA ASN A 83 -33.24 -0.60 -12.25
C ASN A 83 -31.89 0.14 -12.24
N GLY A 84 -30.85 -0.50 -12.79
CA GLY A 84 -29.44 -0.09 -12.69
C GLY A 84 -29.06 1.23 -13.36
N THR A 85 -29.98 2.19 -13.44
CA THR A 85 -29.74 3.57 -13.88
C THR A 85 -29.24 4.46 -12.74
N THR A 86 -29.35 4.04 -11.47
CA THR A 86 -28.62 4.67 -10.37
C THR A 86 -27.24 4.03 -10.28
N GLN A 87 -26.26 4.63 -10.96
CA GLN A 87 -24.86 4.26 -10.80
C GLN A 87 -24.43 4.59 -9.36
N ASP A 88 -24.24 3.57 -8.53
CA ASP A 88 -23.35 3.72 -7.39
C ASP A 88 -21.96 3.95 -7.98
N SER A 89 -21.50 5.18 -7.86
CA SER A 89 -20.17 5.55 -8.33
C SER A 89 -19.28 5.40 -7.10
N ASP A 90 -18.49 4.33 -7.07
CA ASP A 90 -17.56 4.08 -5.96
C ASP A 90 -16.77 5.35 -5.60
N THR A 91 -16.50 5.55 -4.32
CA THR A 91 -15.65 6.66 -3.86
C THR A 91 -14.28 6.57 -4.53
N GLY A 92 -13.89 7.62 -5.27
CA GLY A 92 -12.58 7.73 -5.90
C GLY A 92 -11.64 8.58 -5.05
N ASN A 93 -10.37 8.18 -4.96
CA ASN A 93 -9.30 9.06 -4.50
C ASN A 93 -8.46 9.44 -5.72
N ASP A 94 -8.20 10.73 -5.91
CA ASP A 94 -7.20 11.18 -6.88
C ASP A 94 -5.78 10.95 -6.35
N THR A 95 -4.85 10.83 -7.30
CA THR A 95 -3.41 10.64 -7.08
C THR A 95 -2.66 11.88 -7.55
N ASP A 96 -3.24 13.08 -7.39
CA ASP A 96 -2.53 14.33 -7.61
C ASP A 96 -1.52 14.56 -6.47
N GLN A 97 -0.43 13.80 -6.55
CA GLN A 97 0.78 13.92 -5.73
C GLN A 97 1.97 14.18 -6.66
#